data_AF-H0UPH7-F1
#
_entry.id   AF-H0UPH7-F1
#
_cell.length_a   1.000
_cell.length_b   1.000
_cell.length_c   1.000
_cell.angle_alpha   90.00
_cell.angle_beta   90.00
_cell.angle_gamma   90.00
#
_symmetry.space_group_name_H-M   'P 1'
#
loop_
_entity.id
_entity.type
_entity.pdbx_description
1 polymer ?
#
loop_
_entity_poly.entity_id
_entity_poly.type
_entity_poly.pdbx_seq_one_letter_code
_entity_poly.pdbx_strand_id
1 'polypeptide(L)'
;MDISRYLRSLFSRSQDSSVQRELSLSSFGDLWALVPHLTEEEEVWVLSLGDANYRLAQRGILKPRGRALGYRLWRGAFDEDPIWVSRSMCGAALDLVFSGEDVETAPVVESVPAGVLLTVPMWVLCNYVGKSRRSLAEALSLGGLVAGYMLARLEEANGYDRLIAAAAGCAAGLARLSDGSLKVVERGASTVVCLTMGDVGEEDTLFTDYLASVLAGQAIVACQMALSGQGFTLSMDDSRSMFEHWISGRDRTF
;
A
#
# COMPACT_ATOMS: atom_id res chain seq x y z
N MET A 1 3.34 7.51 -21.80
CA MET A 1 2.92 7.82 -20.42
C MET A 1 4.14 8.28 -19.66
N ASP A 2 4.08 9.46 -19.05
CA ASP A 2 5.15 10.02 -18.23
C ASP A 2 4.95 9.62 -16.77
N ILE A 3 5.76 8.69 -16.25
CA ILE A 3 5.59 8.11 -14.91
C ILE A 3 5.69 9.18 -13.80
N SER A 4 6.48 10.24 -13.99
CA SER A 4 6.60 11.37 -13.06
C SER A 4 5.25 11.97 -12.70
N ARG A 5 4.42 12.26 -13.71
CA ARG A 5 3.11 12.89 -13.48
C ARG A 5 2.20 11.98 -12.66
N TYR A 6 2.19 10.68 -12.96
CA TYR A 6 1.39 9.71 -12.21
C TYR A 6 1.85 9.65 -10.76
N LEU A 7 3.15 9.48 -10.51
CA LEU A 7 3.66 9.34 -9.16
C LEU A 7 3.45 10.63 -8.35
N ARG A 8 3.67 11.80 -8.94
CA ARG A 8 3.38 13.10 -8.29
C ARG A 8 1.91 13.25 -7.94
N SER A 9 1.00 12.80 -8.80
CA SER A 9 -0.45 12.80 -8.50
C SER A 9 -0.84 11.76 -7.45
N LEU A 10 -0.20 10.60 -7.41
CA LEU A 10 -0.59 9.49 -6.55
C LEU A 10 -0.04 9.64 -5.13
N PHE A 11 1.12 10.26 -4.96
CA PHE A 11 1.76 10.50 -3.66
C PHE A 11 1.51 11.93 -3.11
N SER A 12 0.59 12.68 -3.71
CA SER A 12 0.15 13.98 -3.21
C SER A 12 -1.08 13.86 -2.29
N ARG A 13 -1.47 14.99 -1.69
CA ARG A 13 -2.72 15.13 -0.93
C ARG A 13 -3.95 15.41 -1.82
N SER A 14 -3.76 15.57 -3.13
CA SER A 14 -4.83 15.89 -4.08
C SER A 14 -4.53 15.22 -5.42
N GLN A 15 -5.44 14.41 -5.93
CA GLN A 15 -5.24 13.74 -7.22
C GLN A 15 -5.52 14.66 -8.42
N ASP A 16 -4.74 14.49 -9.48
CA ASP A 16 -4.99 15.06 -10.80
C ASP A 16 -6.06 14.22 -11.51
N SER A 17 -7.21 14.83 -11.81
CA SER A 17 -8.34 14.16 -12.47
C SER A 17 -7.99 13.60 -13.85
N SER A 18 -7.00 14.18 -14.54
CA SER A 18 -6.49 13.63 -15.79
C SER A 18 -5.75 12.31 -15.57
N VAL A 19 -4.94 12.21 -14.51
CA VAL A 19 -4.24 10.98 -14.12
C VAL A 19 -5.25 9.90 -13.73
N GLN A 20 -6.26 10.25 -12.93
CA GLN A 20 -7.33 9.32 -12.55
C GLN A 20 -8.04 8.75 -13.78
N ARG A 21 -8.41 9.62 -14.74
CA ARG A 21 -9.05 9.20 -15.99
C ARG A 21 -8.15 8.31 -16.85
N GLU A 22 -6.86 8.61 -16.93
CA GLU A 22 -5.93 7.77 -17.70
C GLU A 22 -5.72 6.40 -17.05
N LEU A 23 -5.64 6.33 -15.71
CA LEU A 23 -5.57 5.07 -14.97
C LEU A 23 -6.83 4.21 -15.14
N SER A 24 -8.02 4.82 -15.26
CA SER A 24 -9.28 4.09 -15.43
C SER A 24 -9.38 3.37 -16.79
N LEU A 25 -8.65 3.88 -17.78
CA LEU A 25 -8.55 3.35 -19.15
C LEU A 25 -7.30 2.48 -19.38
N SER A 26 -6.33 2.50 -18.46
CA SER A 26 -5.10 1.73 -18.57
C SER A 26 -5.33 0.24 -18.30
N SER A 27 -4.49 -0.62 -18.88
CA SER A 27 -4.38 -2.02 -18.48
C SER A 27 -3.33 -2.18 -17.37
N PHE A 28 -3.39 -3.29 -16.63
CA PHE A 28 -2.35 -3.60 -15.63
C PHE A 28 -0.96 -3.76 -16.25
N GLY A 29 -0.89 -4.28 -17.48
CA GLY A 29 0.35 -4.39 -18.24
C GLY A 29 0.99 -3.03 -18.55
N ASP A 30 0.17 -2.00 -18.79
CA ASP A 30 0.67 -0.63 -19.02
C ASP A 30 1.35 -0.06 -17.77
N LEU A 31 0.75 -0.27 -16.59
CA LEU A 31 1.34 0.16 -15.31
C LEU A 31 2.69 -0.52 -15.07
N TRP A 32 2.75 -1.83 -15.29
CA TRP A 32 3.98 -2.62 -15.17
C TRP A 32 5.08 -2.11 -16.10
N ALA A 33 4.72 -1.82 -17.35
CA ALA A 33 5.68 -1.38 -18.36
C ALA A 33 6.29 -0.01 -18.07
N LEU A 34 5.65 0.84 -17.27
CA LEU A 34 6.21 2.15 -16.89
C LEU A 34 7.39 2.08 -15.94
N VAL A 35 7.34 1.14 -15.00
CA VAL A 35 8.20 1.11 -13.82
C VAL A 35 9.70 1.02 -14.14
N PRO A 36 10.16 0.21 -15.12
CA PRO A 36 11.58 0.14 -15.46
C PRO A 36 12.17 1.47 -15.98
N HIS A 37 11.33 2.41 -16.40
CA HIS A 37 11.75 3.68 -17.00
C HIS A 37 11.92 4.83 -16.00
N LEU A 38 11.90 4.56 -14.70
CA LEU A 38 12.21 5.57 -13.68
C LEU A 38 13.59 6.19 -13.93
N THR A 39 13.63 7.51 -13.99
CA THR A 39 14.83 8.32 -13.93
C THR A 39 15.44 8.31 -12.51
N GLU A 40 16.68 8.76 -12.39
CA GLU A 40 17.36 8.89 -11.09
C GLU A 40 16.64 9.88 -10.16
N GLU A 41 16.13 10.99 -10.72
CA GLU A 41 15.38 11.98 -9.93
C GLU A 41 14.10 11.37 -9.34
N GLU A 42 13.33 10.63 -10.15
CA GLU A 42 12.11 9.96 -9.69
C GLU A 42 12.40 8.88 -8.67
N GLU A 43 13.50 8.12 -8.85
CA GLU A 43 13.96 7.13 -7.88
C GLU A 43 14.25 7.77 -6.51
N VAL A 44 15.05 8.84 -6.48
CA VAL A 44 15.38 9.56 -5.25
C VAL A 44 14.12 10.09 -4.58
N TRP A 45 13.22 10.66 -5.37
CA TRP A 45 11.99 11.26 -4.84
C TRP A 45 11.05 10.20 -4.24
N VAL A 46 10.76 9.10 -4.95
CA VAL A 46 9.91 8.00 -4.43
C VAL A 46 10.53 7.36 -3.19
N LEU A 47 11.85 7.18 -3.16
CA LEU A 47 12.54 6.66 -1.99
C LEU A 47 12.41 7.59 -0.79
N SER A 48 12.49 8.92 -0.96
CA SER A 48 12.32 9.86 0.14
C SER A 48 10.94 9.80 0.78
N LEU A 49 9.89 9.54 -0.02
CA LEU A 49 8.53 9.40 0.48
C LEU A 49 8.39 8.18 1.39
N GLY A 50 8.91 7.02 0.93
CA GLY A 50 8.89 5.81 1.74
C GLY A 50 9.79 5.90 2.97
N ASP A 51 10.95 6.56 2.86
CA ASP A 51 11.87 6.77 3.98
C ASP A 51 11.24 7.64 5.08
N ALA A 52 10.48 8.68 4.72
CA ALA A 52 9.77 9.52 5.69
C ALA A 52 8.82 8.67 6.57
N ASN A 53 7.97 7.85 5.95
CA ASN A 53 7.06 6.94 6.66
C ASN A 53 7.82 5.86 7.46
N TYR A 54 8.92 5.33 6.91
CA TYR A 54 9.74 4.32 7.59
C TYR A 54 10.44 4.89 8.84
N ARG A 55 10.96 6.12 8.79
CA ARG A 55 11.53 6.81 9.96
C ARG A 55 10.48 7.06 11.04
N LEU A 56 9.24 7.38 10.67
CA LEU A 56 8.13 7.46 11.63
C LEU A 56 7.89 6.12 12.31
N ALA A 57 7.83 5.03 11.55
CA ALA A 57 7.69 3.69 12.11
C ALA A 57 8.81 3.37 13.11
N GLN A 58 10.08 3.65 12.74
CA GLN A 58 11.24 3.48 13.62
C GLN A 58 11.12 4.28 14.91
N ARG A 59 10.64 5.53 14.85
CA ARG A 59 10.41 6.35 16.05
C ARG A 59 9.28 5.78 16.93
N GLY A 60 8.20 5.32 16.32
CA GLY A 60 6.99 4.85 17.01
C GLY A 60 7.19 3.53 17.77
N ILE A 61 8.10 2.65 17.29
CA ILE A 61 8.41 1.39 17.99
C ILE A 61 9.27 1.59 19.25
N LEU A 62 9.94 2.73 19.40
CA LEU A 62 10.84 3.00 20.53
C LEU A 62 10.12 3.44 21.81
N LYS A 63 9.00 4.15 21.67
CA LYS A 63 8.24 4.71 22.80
C LYS A 63 6.74 4.62 22.51
N PRO A 64 5.90 4.26 23.50
CA PRO A 64 4.46 4.26 23.29
C PRO A 64 3.95 5.67 22.96
N ARG A 65 3.14 5.76 21.90
CA ARG A 65 2.48 6.97 21.39
C ARG A 65 1.07 6.61 20.93
N GLY A 66 0.15 7.57 20.91
CA GLY A 66 -1.23 7.31 20.49
C GLY A 66 -1.83 6.11 21.25
N ARG A 67 -2.38 5.14 20.51
CA ARG A 67 -2.93 3.89 21.06
C ARG A 67 -1.85 2.87 21.37
N ALA A 68 -0.59 3.14 21.03
CA ALA A 68 0.57 2.29 21.22
C ALA A 68 0.34 0.87 20.68
N LEU A 69 -0.39 0.74 19.56
CA LEU A 69 -0.56 -0.53 18.86
C LEU A 69 0.79 -1.03 18.37
N GLY A 70 1.50 -0.21 17.60
CA GLY A 70 2.75 -0.62 16.96
C GLY A 70 3.85 -0.91 17.97
N TYR A 71 3.96 -0.06 18.99
CA TYR A 71 4.87 -0.29 20.11
C TYR A 71 4.58 -1.63 20.82
N ARG A 72 3.30 -1.95 21.08
CA ARG A 72 2.93 -3.21 21.76
C ARG A 72 3.17 -4.44 20.89
N LEU A 73 2.82 -4.37 19.60
CA LEU A 73 3.11 -5.43 18.65
C LEU A 73 4.61 -5.66 18.50
N TRP A 74 5.42 -4.60 18.44
CA TRP A 74 6.88 -4.69 18.33
C TRP A 74 7.51 -5.48 19.47
N ARG A 75 6.99 -5.32 20.70
CA ARG A 75 7.48 -6.05 21.89
C ARG A 75 7.06 -7.51 21.92
N GLY A 76 6.05 -7.89 21.15
CA GLY A 76 5.59 -9.26 20.95
C GLY A 76 5.96 -9.85 19.59
N ALA A 77 6.69 -9.12 18.74
CA ALA A 77 7.16 -9.62 17.46
C ALA A 77 8.36 -10.54 17.72
N PHE A 78 8.09 -11.84 17.78
CA PHE A 78 9.13 -12.86 17.92
C PHE A 78 9.83 -13.10 16.56
N ASP A 79 11.13 -13.43 16.61
CA ASP A 79 11.94 -13.93 15.48
C ASP A 79 12.06 -13.03 14.24
N GLU A 80 11.84 -11.71 14.37
CA GLU A 80 11.96 -10.75 13.25
C GLU A 80 11.11 -11.14 12.02
N ASP A 81 9.99 -11.86 12.22
CA ASP A 81 9.09 -12.26 11.14
C ASP A 81 8.60 -11.01 10.38
N PRO A 82 8.84 -10.91 9.05
CA PRO A 82 8.46 -9.75 8.24
C PRO A 82 6.98 -9.36 8.36
N ILE A 83 6.09 -10.33 8.59
CA ILE A 83 4.66 -10.06 8.83
C ILE A 83 4.51 -9.25 10.11
N TRP A 84 5.01 -9.74 11.25
CA TRP A 84 4.86 -9.06 12.54
C TRP A 84 5.65 -7.76 12.61
N VAL A 85 6.85 -7.72 12.02
CA VAL A 85 7.65 -6.50 11.89
C VAL A 85 6.88 -5.43 11.12
N SER A 86 6.30 -5.76 9.96
CA SER A 86 5.56 -4.79 9.14
C SER A 86 4.26 -4.33 9.81
N ARG A 87 3.52 -5.24 10.44
CA ARG A 87 2.33 -4.89 11.24
C ARG A 87 2.68 -3.92 12.36
N SER A 88 3.77 -4.17 13.08
CA SER A 88 4.23 -3.35 14.20
C SER A 88 4.68 -1.97 13.71
N MET A 89 5.49 -1.93 12.66
CA MET A 89 6.04 -0.71 12.08
C MET A 89 4.94 0.19 11.48
N CYS A 90 3.98 -0.38 10.74
CA CYS A 90 2.82 0.37 10.25
C CYS A 90 1.97 0.95 11.38
N GLY A 91 1.64 0.13 12.39
CA GLY A 91 0.89 0.60 13.56
C GLY A 91 1.62 1.71 14.31
N ALA A 92 2.95 1.61 14.41
CA ALA A 92 3.78 2.57 15.13
C ALA A 92 3.88 3.92 14.42
N ALA A 93 3.99 3.92 13.10
CA ALA A 93 3.92 5.13 12.31
C ALA A 93 2.56 5.82 12.47
N LEU A 94 1.46 5.07 12.43
CA LEU A 94 0.11 5.64 12.55
C LEU A 94 -0.24 6.08 13.97
N ASP A 95 0.25 5.40 14.99
CA ASP A 95 0.19 5.86 16.38
C ASP A 95 0.80 7.27 16.54
N LEU A 96 1.89 7.57 15.83
CA LEU A 96 2.50 8.90 15.81
C LEU A 96 1.65 9.89 15.01
N VAL A 97 1.22 9.53 13.80
CA VAL A 97 0.36 10.39 12.96
C VAL A 97 -0.90 10.82 13.71
N PHE A 98 -1.56 9.88 14.40
CA PHE A 98 -2.79 10.15 15.13
C PHE A 98 -2.57 10.73 16.54
N SER A 99 -1.33 10.82 17.02
CA SER A 99 -1.03 11.46 18.30
C SER A 99 -1.11 12.99 18.26
N GLY A 100 -1.22 13.59 17.07
CA GLY A 100 -1.23 15.04 16.88
C GLY A 100 0.15 15.69 16.92
N GLU A 101 1.23 14.91 16.94
CA GLU A 101 2.58 15.44 16.72
C GLU A 101 2.73 15.95 15.28
N ASP A 102 3.44 17.07 15.11
CA ASP A 102 3.83 17.55 13.79
C ASP A 102 4.90 16.62 13.20
N VAL A 103 4.49 15.78 12.25
CA VAL A 103 5.33 14.74 11.65
C VAL A 103 5.27 14.80 10.14
N GLU A 104 6.43 14.63 9.50
CA GLU A 104 6.52 14.51 8.05
C GLU A 104 6.02 13.13 7.60
N THR A 105 5.01 13.13 6.72
CA THR A 105 4.35 11.92 6.22
C THR A 105 4.21 11.98 4.70
N ALA A 106 4.35 10.84 4.04
CA ALA A 106 4.04 10.71 2.62
C ALA A 106 2.67 10.02 2.43
N PRO A 107 1.64 10.72 1.93
CA PRO A 107 0.36 10.10 1.59
C PRO A 107 0.47 9.29 0.30
N VAL A 108 -0.49 8.40 0.10
CA VAL A 108 -0.80 7.79 -1.20
C VAL A 108 -2.31 7.88 -1.39
N VAL A 109 -2.75 8.18 -2.60
CA VAL A 109 -4.16 8.34 -2.97
C VAL A 109 -4.92 9.21 -1.97
N GLU A 110 -4.31 10.34 -1.59
CA GLU A 110 -4.86 11.33 -0.65
C GLU A 110 -4.99 10.87 0.81
N SER A 111 -4.43 9.70 1.16
CA SER A 111 -4.51 9.12 2.50
C SER A 111 -3.11 8.85 3.08
N VAL A 112 -2.83 9.47 4.23
CA VAL A 112 -1.61 9.20 5.02
C VAL A 112 -1.56 7.74 5.49
N PRO A 113 -2.65 7.17 6.04
CA PRO A 113 -2.71 5.74 6.38
C PRO A 113 -2.42 4.81 5.21
N ALA A 114 -2.97 5.10 4.03
CA ALA A 114 -2.68 4.37 2.80
C ALA A 114 -1.20 4.47 2.41
N GLY A 115 -0.61 5.66 2.51
CA GLY A 115 0.81 5.88 2.27
C GLY A 115 1.71 5.07 3.21
N VAL A 116 1.41 5.05 4.52
CA VAL A 116 2.14 4.24 5.49
C VAL A 116 2.02 2.75 5.18
N LEU A 117 0.79 2.25 4.97
CA LEU A 117 0.50 0.86 4.62
C LEU A 117 1.24 0.40 3.36
N LEU A 118 1.32 1.27 2.35
CA LEU A 118 1.99 0.93 1.10
C LEU A 118 3.51 0.90 1.26
N THR A 119 4.07 1.91 1.90
CA THR A 119 5.51 2.17 1.86
C THR A 119 6.30 1.42 2.92
N VAL A 120 5.80 1.34 4.15
CA VAL A 120 6.54 0.76 5.29
C VAL A 120 6.84 -0.73 5.11
N PRO A 121 5.89 -1.59 4.69
CA PRO A 121 6.18 -3.01 4.51
C PRO A 121 7.20 -3.27 3.40
N MET A 122 7.20 -2.45 2.33
CA MET A 122 8.20 -2.57 1.26
C MET A 122 9.60 -2.22 1.75
N TRP A 123 9.73 -1.18 2.59
CA TRP A 123 11.00 -0.83 3.23
C TRP A 123 11.48 -1.93 4.18
N VAL A 124 10.58 -2.48 5.01
CA VAL A 124 10.87 -3.62 5.88
C VAL A 124 11.39 -4.79 5.06
N LEU A 125 10.66 -5.22 4.03
CA LEU A 125 11.05 -6.37 3.22
C LEU A 125 12.35 -6.11 2.46
N CYS A 126 12.53 -4.92 1.89
CA CYS A 126 13.76 -4.56 1.18
C CYS A 126 15.00 -4.71 2.07
N ASN A 127 14.90 -4.25 3.32
CA ASN A 127 15.98 -4.39 4.30
C ASN A 127 16.17 -5.86 4.70
N TYR A 128 15.07 -6.59 4.89
CA TYR A 128 15.09 -8.00 5.28
C TYR A 128 15.77 -8.90 4.23
N VAL A 129 15.46 -8.69 2.94
CA VAL A 129 16.03 -9.50 1.84
C VAL A 129 17.26 -8.86 1.16
N GLY A 130 17.72 -7.70 1.62
CA GLY A 130 18.91 -7.03 1.09
C GLY A 130 18.78 -6.55 -0.36
N LYS A 131 17.60 -6.09 -0.78
CA LYS A 131 17.35 -5.60 -2.16
C LYS A 131 17.91 -4.20 -2.39
N SER A 132 18.13 -3.87 -3.66
CA SER A 132 18.71 -2.57 -4.05
C SER A 132 17.70 -1.43 -3.87
N ARG A 133 18.23 -0.20 -3.74
CA ARG A 133 17.41 1.04 -3.74
C ARG A 133 16.57 1.18 -5.00
N ARG A 134 17.14 0.83 -6.16
CA ARG A 134 16.43 0.79 -7.44
C ARG A 134 15.22 -0.15 -7.39
N SER A 135 15.41 -1.37 -6.91
CA SER A 135 14.33 -2.36 -6.79
C SER A 135 13.22 -1.88 -5.86
N LEU A 136 13.58 -1.20 -4.77
CA LEU A 136 12.62 -0.60 -3.85
C LEU A 136 11.86 0.56 -4.50
N ALA A 137 12.53 1.45 -5.23
CA ALA A 137 11.90 2.56 -5.93
C ALA A 137 10.90 2.08 -6.98
N GLU A 138 11.27 1.04 -7.74
CA GLU A 138 10.39 0.38 -8.71
C GLU A 138 9.17 -0.26 -8.02
N ALA A 139 9.38 -0.95 -6.90
CA ALA A 139 8.31 -1.56 -6.12
C ALA A 139 7.33 -0.52 -5.56
N LEU A 140 7.84 0.57 -4.97
CA LEU A 140 7.04 1.68 -4.44
C LEU A 140 6.22 2.36 -5.55
N SER A 141 6.86 2.59 -6.70
CA SER A 141 6.22 3.21 -7.86
C SER A 141 5.09 2.33 -8.41
N LEU A 142 5.36 1.03 -8.58
CA LEU A 142 4.34 0.07 -8.99
C LEU A 142 3.19 0.01 -7.98
N GLY A 143 3.50 -0.02 -6.69
CA GLY A 143 2.49 -0.04 -5.65
C GLY A 143 1.57 1.18 -5.72
N GLY A 144 2.14 2.38 -5.86
CA GLY A 144 1.36 3.60 -6.02
C GLY A 144 0.44 3.56 -7.24
N LEU A 145 0.97 3.13 -8.40
CA LEU A 145 0.21 2.97 -9.63
C LEU A 145 -0.96 1.99 -9.46
N VAL A 146 -0.74 0.86 -8.79
CA VAL A 146 -1.78 -0.14 -8.52
C VAL A 146 -2.85 0.41 -7.56
N ALA A 147 -2.45 1.10 -6.50
CA ALA A 147 -3.40 1.74 -5.58
C ALA A 147 -4.28 2.76 -6.31
N GLY A 148 -3.68 3.60 -7.16
CA GLY A 148 -4.41 4.53 -8.01
C GLY A 148 -5.35 3.83 -8.99
N TYR A 149 -4.87 2.80 -9.67
CA TYR A 149 -5.64 2.01 -10.63
C TYR A 149 -6.88 1.37 -10.03
N MET A 150 -6.80 0.87 -8.79
CA MET A 150 -7.93 0.28 -8.06
C MET A 150 -9.03 1.31 -7.76
N LEU A 151 -8.67 2.57 -7.56
CA LEU A 151 -9.60 3.65 -7.23
C LEU A 151 -10.06 4.46 -8.46
N ALA A 152 -9.41 4.29 -9.61
CA ALA A 152 -9.54 5.19 -10.75
C ALA A 152 -10.95 5.29 -11.36
N ARG A 153 -11.81 4.29 -11.13
CA ARG A 153 -13.19 4.22 -11.63
C ARG A 153 -14.25 4.57 -10.59
N LEU A 154 -13.82 4.83 -9.36
CA LEU A 154 -14.72 5.22 -8.28
C LEU A 154 -14.93 6.73 -8.33
N GLU A 155 -16.18 7.16 -8.14
CA GLU A 155 -16.53 8.58 -7.98
C GLU A 155 -16.06 9.09 -6.62
N GLU A 156 -16.29 8.28 -5.58
CA GLU A 156 -15.85 8.53 -4.21
C GLU A 156 -15.27 7.25 -3.60
N ALA A 157 -14.35 7.43 -2.65
CA ALA A 157 -13.77 6.35 -1.87
C ALA A 157 -13.65 6.82 -0.43
N ASN A 158 -13.96 5.96 0.54
CA ASN A 158 -13.79 6.28 1.96
C ASN A 158 -12.36 5.93 2.44
N GLY A 159 -12.11 6.08 3.75
CA GLY A 159 -10.78 5.79 4.32
C GLY A 159 -10.37 4.32 4.17
N TYR A 160 -11.32 3.40 4.33
CA TYR A 160 -11.06 1.96 4.26
C TYR A 160 -10.83 1.49 2.81
N ASP A 161 -11.53 2.07 1.85
CA ASP A 161 -11.32 1.77 0.42
C ASP A 161 -9.91 2.13 -0.04
N ARG A 162 -9.42 3.29 0.41
CA ARG A 162 -8.04 3.71 0.16
C ARG A 162 -7.03 2.76 0.81
N LEU A 163 -7.36 2.19 1.98
CA LEU A 163 -6.50 1.19 2.62
C LEU A 163 -6.49 -0.14 1.83
N ILE A 164 -7.63 -0.62 1.33
CA ILE A 164 -7.67 -1.84 0.50
C ILE A 164 -6.88 -1.61 -0.80
N ALA A 165 -7.07 -0.48 -1.48
CA ALA A 165 -6.31 -0.13 -2.66
C ALA A 165 -4.80 -0.05 -2.39
N ALA A 166 -4.40 0.56 -1.27
CA ALA A 166 -3.01 0.59 -0.84
C ALA A 166 -2.46 -0.79 -0.45
N ALA A 167 -3.29 -1.68 0.12
CA ALA A 167 -2.90 -3.07 0.40
C ALA A 167 -2.62 -3.83 -0.90
N ALA A 168 -3.48 -3.67 -1.92
CA ALA A 168 -3.27 -4.22 -3.26
C ALA A 168 -1.97 -3.73 -3.88
N GLY A 169 -1.73 -2.41 -3.80
CA GLY A 169 -0.46 -1.80 -4.22
C GLY A 169 0.75 -2.33 -3.44
N CYS A 170 0.60 -2.50 -2.13
CA CYS A 170 1.62 -3.07 -1.25
C CYS A 170 1.99 -4.49 -1.67
N ALA A 171 1.00 -5.37 -1.86
CA ALA A 171 1.23 -6.75 -2.30
C ALA A 171 1.88 -6.83 -3.69
N ALA A 172 1.44 -5.99 -4.65
CA ALA A 172 2.08 -5.88 -5.96
C ALA A 172 3.55 -5.45 -5.85
N GLY A 173 3.84 -4.39 -5.08
CA GLY A 173 5.21 -3.91 -4.93
C GLY A 173 6.11 -4.91 -4.19
N LEU A 174 5.61 -5.58 -3.15
CA LEU A 174 6.35 -6.65 -2.45
C LEU A 174 6.68 -7.82 -3.40
N ALA A 175 5.74 -8.21 -4.26
CA ALA A 175 5.95 -9.25 -5.27
C ALA A 175 6.99 -8.80 -6.31
N ARG A 176 6.92 -7.54 -6.78
CA ARG A 176 7.92 -6.95 -7.69
C ARG A 176 9.32 -6.90 -7.06
N LEU A 177 9.40 -6.48 -5.80
CA LEU A 177 10.64 -6.40 -5.02
C LEU A 177 11.30 -7.78 -4.85
N SER A 178 10.46 -8.82 -4.84
CA SER A 178 10.87 -10.24 -4.78
C SER A 178 11.11 -10.86 -6.16
N ASP A 179 11.36 -10.02 -7.19
CA ASP A 179 11.57 -10.40 -8.59
C ASP A 179 10.41 -11.19 -9.23
N GLY A 180 9.20 -11.04 -8.69
CA GLY A 180 8.01 -11.66 -9.25
C GLY A 180 7.73 -11.20 -10.68
N SER A 181 7.32 -12.14 -11.54
CA SER A 181 6.82 -11.80 -12.87
C SER A 181 5.51 -11.00 -12.79
N LEU A 182 5.10 -10.35 -13.90
CA LEU A 182 3.81 -9.67 -14.01
C LEU A 182 2.64 -10.50 -13.45
N LYS A 183 2.60 -11.81 -13.76
CA LYS A 183 1.56 -12.73 -13.29
C LYS A 183 1.60 -12.95 -11.77
N VAL A 184 2.79 -12.98 -11.19
CA VAL A 184 2.97 -13.13 -9.73
C VAL A 184 2.55 -11.84 -9.02
N VAL A 185 2.88 -10.69 -9.60
CA VAL A 185 2.50 -9.38 -9.06
C VAL A 185 0.99 -9.18 -9.12
N GLU A 186 0.36 -9.46 -10.27
CA GLU A 186 -1.10 -9.46 -10.45
C GLU A 186 -1.78 -10.36 -9.41
N ARG A 187 -1.26 -11.58 -9.25
CA ARG A 187 -1.77 -12.54 -8.28
C ARG A 187 -1.65 -12.05 -6.83
N GLY A 188 -0.55 -11.38 -6.48
CA GLY A 188 -0.37 -10.82 -5.13
C GLY A 188 -1.42 -9.74 -4.83
N ALA A 189 -1.60 -8.81 -5.76
CA ALA A 189 -2.58 -7.73 -5.61
C ALA A 189 -4.03 -8.24 -5.56
N SER A 190 -4.40 -9.15 -6.47
CA SER A 190 -5.75 -9.73 -6.46
C SER A 190 -6.01 -10.54 -5.19
N THR A 191 -5.00 -11.29 -4.73
CA THR A 191 -5.12 -12.10 -3.51
C THR A 191 -5.40 -11.24 -2.28
N VAL A 192 -4.67 -10.14 -2.07
CA VAL A 192 -4.92 -9.32 -0.88
C VAL A 192 -6.30 -8.67 -0.93
N VAL A 193 -6.79 -8.22 -2.10
CA VAL A 193 -8.16 -7.71 -2.24
C VAL A 193 -9.15 -8.77 -1.77
N CYS A 194 -9.03 -10.01 -2.25
CA CYS A 194 -9.91 -11.11 -1.82
C CYS A 194 -9.85 -11.41 -0.32
N LEU A 195 -8.67 -11.30 0.30
CA LEU A 195 -8.49 -11.57 1.74
C LEU A 195 -9.07 -10.46 2.64
N THR A 196 -9.27 -9.26 2.10
CA THR A 196 -9.57 -8.06 2.90
C THR A 196 -10.93 -7.45 2.61
N MET A 197 -11.68 -8.00 1.65
CA MET A 197 -13.07 -7.59 1.42
C MET A 197 -13.95 -7.94 2.63
N GLY A 198 -14.74 -6.96 3.07
CA GLY A 198 -15.59 -7.04 4.25
C GLY A 198 -15.84 -5.64 4.80
N ASP A 199 -17.01 -5.41 5.37
CA ASP A 199 -17.39 -4.08 5.86
C ASP A 199 -17.04 -3.91 7.33
N VAL A 200 -16.37 -2.80 7.65
CA VAL A 200 -16.02 -2.40 9.02
C VAL A 200 -16.92 -1.25 9.52
N GLY A 201 -17.90 -0.82 8.72
CA GLY A 201 -18.80 0.30 8.98
C GLY A 201 -18.16 1.65 8.62
N GLU A 202 -18.99 2.57 8.13
CA GLU A 202 -18.57 3.95 7.94
C GLU A 202 -18.39 4.65 9.29
N GLU A 203 -17.44 5.59 9.33
CA GLU A 203 -17.24 6.53 10.43
C GLU A 203 -16.64 5.96 11.71
N ASP A 204 -15.34 5.63 11.65
CA ASP A 204 -14.44 6.39 12.52
C ASP A 204 -12.97 6.16 12.19
N THR A 205 -12.22 7.27 12.14
CA THR A 205 -10.73 7.23 12.13
C THR A 205 -10.13 6.45 13.31
N LEU A 206 -10.96 6.12 14.31
CA LEU A 206 -10.62 5.52 15.60
C LEU A 206 -9.86 4.20 15.52
N PHE A 207 -9.98 3.45 14.41
CA PHE A 207 -9.34 2.14 14.22
C PHE A 207 -8.46 2.04 12.96
N THR A 208 -8.21 3.15 12.27
CA THR A 208 -7.45 3.15 11.01
C THR A 208 -6.03 2.62 11.17
N ASP A 209 -5.39 2.86 12.32
CA ASP A 209 -4.10 2.29 12.72
C ASP A 209 -4.14 0.76 12.83
N TYR A 210 -5.21 0.21 13.44
CA TYR A 210 -5.43 -1.24 13.54
C TYR A 210 -5.66 -1.87 12.17
N LEU A 211 -6.52 -1.26 11.35
CA LEU A 211 -6.84 -1.78 10.01
C LEU A 211 -5.61 -1.76 9.11
N ALA A 212 -4.88 -0.64 9.04
CA ALA A 212 -3.65 -0.55 8.26
C ALA A 212 -2.58 -1.52 8.78
N SER A 213 -2.44 -1.70 10.11
CA SER A 213 -1.55 -2.71 10.67
C SER A 213 -1.91 -4.11 10.19
N VAL A 214 -3.18 -4.52 10.28
CA VAL A 214 -3.63 -5.85 9.81
C VAL A 214 -3.37 -6.01 8.31
N LEU A 215 -3.76 -5.02 7.49
CA LEU A 215 -3.60 -5.05 6.03
C LEU A 215 -2.13 -5.13 5.61
N ALA A 216 -1.21 -4.53 6.36
CA ALA A 216 0.23 -4.65 6.09
C ALA A 216 0.70 -6.11 6.20
N GLY A 217 0.20 -6.85 7.20
CA GLY A 217 0.45 -8.28 7.31
C GLY A 217 -0.18 -9.08 6.17
N GLN A 218 -1.41 -8.75 5.78
CA GLN A 218 -2.11 -9.43 4.69
C GLN A 218 -1.45 -9.21 3.33
N ALA A 219 -0.87 -8.03 3.08
CA ALA A 219 -0.11 -7.77 1.86
C ALA A 219 1.13 -8.67 1.74
N ILE A 220 1.81 -8.95 2.85
CA ILE A 220 2.95 -9.88 2.89
C ILE A 220 2.48 -11.32 2.66
N VAL A 221 1.41 -11.75 3.34
CA VAL A 221 0.83 -13.09 3.15
C VAL A 221 0.42 -13.30 1.68
N ALA A 222 -0.27 -12.32 1.08
CA ALA A 222 -0.67 -12.38 -0.32
C ALA A 222 0.52 -12.45 -1.27
N CYS A 223 1.59 -11.69 -0.99
CA CYS A 223 2.85 -11.77 -1.72
C CYS A 223 3.48 -13.18 -1.62
N GLN A 224 3.57 -13.74 -0.42
CA GLN A 224 4.12 -15.09 -0.19
C GLN A 224 3.31 -16.18 -0.90
N MET A 225 1.98 -16.10 -0.84
CA MET A 225 1.09 -16.99 -1.57
C MET A 225 1.38 -16.91 -3.08
N ALA A 226 1.41 -15.69 -3.62
CA ALA A 226 1.65 -15.47 -5.04
C ALA A 226 3.01 -16.02 -5.52
N LEU A 227 4.08 -15.76 -4.76
CA LEU A 227 5.43 -16.26 -5.03
C LEU A 227 5.50 -17.79 -4.96
N SER A 228 4.71 -18.41 -4.10
CA SER A 228 4.62 -19.87 -3.95
C SER A 228 3.71 -20.53 -4.99
N GLY A 229 3.19 -19.77 -5.97
CA GLY A 229 2.23 -20.26 -6.96
C GLY A 229 0.82 -20.50 -6.40
N GLN A 230 0.57 -20.11 -5.14
CA GLN A 230 -0.72 -20.11 -4.46
C GLN A 230 -1.40 -18.73 -4.59
N GLY A 231 -2.62 -18.57 -4.07
CA GLY A 231 -3.38 -17.32 -4.14
C GLY A 231 -4.45 -17.34 -5.24
N PHE A 232 -5.20 -16.24 -5.33
CA PHE A 232 -6.31 -16.10 -6.26
C PHE A 232 -5.81 -15.76 -7.66
N THR A 233 -6.32 -16.44 -8.68
CA THR A 233 -5.88 -16.27 -10.07
C THR A 233 -6.75 -15.30 -10.87
N LEU A 234 -7.33 -14.31 -10.20
CA LEU A 234 -8.10 -13.24 -10.85
C LEU A 234 -7.15 -12.29 -11.58
N SER A 235 -7.59 -11.77 -12.73
CA SER A 235 -6.92 -10.64 -13.36
C SER A 235 -7.07 -9.38 -12.49
N MET A 236 -6.21 -8.39 -12.69
CA MET A 236 -6.36 -7.10 -12.01
C MET A 236 -7.65 -6.38 -12.41
N ASP A 237 -8.11 -6.53 -13.66
CA ASP A 237 -9.39 -5.97 -14.09
C ASP A 237 -10.56 -6.64 -13.36
N ASP A 238 -10.57 -7.98 -13.24
CA ASP A 238 -11.60 -8.70 -12.48
C ASP A 238 -11.60 -8.29 -11.00
N SER A 239 -10.40 -8.15 -10.42
CA SER A 239 -10.21 -7.76 -9.02
C SER A 239 -10.70 -6.33 -8.77
N ARG A 240 -10.42 -5.42 -9.70
CA ARG A 240 -10.92 -4.04 -9.67
C ARG A 240 -12.44 -3.99 -9.82
N SER A 241 -13.02 -4.72 -10.77
CA SER A 241 -14.48 -4.78 -10.92
C SER A 241 -15.18 -5.39 -9.72
N MET A 242 -14.59 -6.41 -9.09
CA MET A 242 -15.09 -6.98 -7.84
C MET A 242 -15.05 -5.95 -6.70
N PHE A 243 -13.95 -5.21 -6.58
CA PHE A 243 -13.79 -4.13 -5.61
C PHE A 243 -14.81 -3.00 -5.82
N GLU A 244 -15.00 -2.54 -7.05
CA GLU A 244 -16.03 -1.56 -7.43
C GLU A 244 -17.43 -2.04 -7.04
N HIS A 245 -17.78 -3.27 -7.41
CA HIS A 245 -19.08 -3.84 -7.10
C HIS A 245 -19.33 -3.92 -5.59
N TRP A 246 -18.31 -4.29 -4.82
CA TRP A 246 -18.38 -4.35 -3.37
C TRP A 246 -18.62 -2.97 -2.76
N ILE A 247 -17.91 -1.94 -3.22
CA ILE A 247 -18.09 -0.56 -2.76
C ILE A 247 -19.51 -0.08 -3.05
N SER A 248 -19.97 -0.20 -4.30
CA SER A 248 -21.32 0.20 -4.69
C SER A 248 -22.43 -0.61 -4.00
N GLY A 249 -22.10 -1.80 -3.50
CA GLY A 249 -23.00 -2.63 -2.72
C GLY A 249 -23.22 -2.10 -1.29
N ARG A 250 -22.20 -1.50 -0.68
CA ARG A 250 -22.31 -0.90 0.67
C ARG A 250 -23.27 0.29 0.69
N ASP A 251 -23.21 1.14 -0.34
CA ASP A 251 -24.10 2.31 -0.48
C ASP A 251 -25.59 1.94 -0.62
N ARG A 252 -25.90 0.67 -0.88
CA ARG A 252 -27.27 0.15 -1.06
C ARG A 252 -27.83 -0.53 0.18
N THR A 253 -27.07 -0.60 1.26
CA THR A 253 -27.50 -1.17 2.53
C THR A 253 -27.21 -0.18 3.65
N PHE A 254 -28.17 0.72 3.92
CA PHE A 254 -28.84 0.97 5.20
C PHE A 254 -29.89 2.06 5.02
#